data_AF-A0A9D2BYZ5-F1
#
_entry.id   AF-A0A9D2BYZ5-F1
#
_cell.length_a   1.000
_cell.length_b   1.000
_cell.length_c   1.000
_cell.angle_alpha   90.00
_cell.angle_beta   90.00
_cell.angle_gamma   90.00
#
_symmetry.space_group_name_H-M   'P 1'
#
loop_
_entity.id
_entity.type
_entity.pdbx_description
1 polymer ?
#
loop_
_entity_poly.entity_id
_entity_poly.type
_entity_poly.pdbx_seq_one_letter_code
_entity_poly.pdbx_strand_id
1 'polypeptide(L)' 'EEQLAGWEEDEGQPFAIDPFQAASLDLDEDGFLPSNNGKCAFATYQPTNAGEPLDLWFEFRGMEHEDGTLSILFDVNL' A
#
# COMPACT_ATOMS: atom_id res chain seq x y z
N GLU A 1 -15.11 8.95 -9.48
CA GLU A 1 -14.97 9.12 -10.94
C GLU A 1 -14.95 10.59 -11.34
N GLU A 2 -15.87 11.44 -10.87
CA GLU A 2 -15.89 12.88 -11.23
C GLU A 2 -14.61 13.66 -10.85
N GLN A 3 -13.97 13.36 -9.73
CA GLN A 3 -12.74 14.05 -9.31
C GLN A 3 -11.53 13.70 -10.19
N LEU A 4 -11.42 12.43 -10.60
CA LEU A 4 -10.32 11.94 -11.44
C LEU A 4 -10.37 12.60 -12.83
N ALA A 5 -11.55 12.65 -13.44
CA ALA A 5 -11.74 13.29 -14.73
C ALA A 5 -11.36 14.78 -14.70
N GLY A 6 -11.64 15.49 -13.59
CA GLY A 6 -11.21 16.88 -13.41
C GLY A 6 -9.68 17.03 -13.35
N TRP A 7 -8.99 16.10 -12.69
CA TRP A 7 -7.53 16.11 -12.65
C TRP A 7 -6.89 15.75 -13.99
N GLU A 8 -7.48 14.82 -14.76
CA GLU A 8 -6.97 14.46 -16.10
C GLU A 8 -7.04 15.65 -17.07
N GLU A 9 -8.09 16.47 -16.95
CA GLU A 9 -8.25 17.70 -17.74
C GLU A 9 -7.18 18.74 -17.36
N ASP A 10 -6.97 18.97 -16.07
CA ASP A 10 -5.99 19.96 -15.56
C ASP A 10 -4.53 19.55 -15.87
N GLU A 11 -4.20 18.26 -15.77
CA GLU A 11 -2.85 17.74 -15.98
C GLU A 11 -2.55 17.37 -17.45
N GLY A 12 -3.59 17.32 -18.29
CA GLY A 12 -3.47 16.99 -19.71
C GLY A 12 -3.00 15.54 -19.98
N GLN A 13 -3.13 14.65 -18.99
CA GLN A 13 -2.72 13.26 -19.07
C GLN A 13 -3.72 12.34 -18.35
N PRO A 14 -3.99 11.13 -18.88
CA PRO A 14 -4.86 10.17 -18.22
C PRO A 14 -4.18 9.58 -16.98
N PHE A 15 -4.95 9.32 -15.92
CA PHE A 15 -4.44 8.64 -14.73
C PHE A 15 -4.64 7.12 -14.86
N ALA A 16 -3.59 6.37 -14.52
CA ALA A 16 -3.71 4.94 -14.31
C ALA A 16 -4.22 4.68 -12.89
N ILE A 17 -5.31 3.92 -12.77
CA ILE A 17 -5.80 3.42 -11.50
C ILE A 17 -5.29 1.98 -11.36
N ASP A 18 -4.41 1.74 -10.38
CA ASP A 18 -4.08 0.39 -9.95
C ASP A 18 -5.02 0.00 -8.79
N PRO A 19 -6.08 -0.79 -9.04
CA PRO A 19 -6.98 -1.20 -7.99
C PRO A 19 -6.25 -2.11 -7.01
N PHE A 20 -6.45 -1.90 -5.72
CA PHE A 20 -5.88 -2.76 -4.68
C PHE A 20 -6.15 -4.25 -4.96
N GLN A 21 -5.07 -5.04 -4.98
CA GLN A 21 -5.14 -6.50 -5.05
C GLN A 21 -4.52 -7.07 -3.78
N ALA A 22 -5.25 -7.96 -3.09
CA ALA A 22 -4.74 -8.58 -1.87
C ALA A 22 -3.42 -9.35 -2.09
N ALA A 23 -3.21 -9.89 -3.31
CA ALA A 23 -1.97 -10.56 -3.71
C ALA A 23 -0.76 -9.62 -3.81
N SER A 24 -0.98 -8.29 -3.86
CA SER A 24 0.09 -7.29 -3.84
C SER A 24 0.58 -6.95 -2.43
N LEU A 25 -0.04 -7.52 -1.39
CA LEU A 25 0.45 -7.46 -0.02
C LEU A 25 1.27 -8.70 0.31
N ASP A 26 2.41 -8.49 0.98
CA ASP A 26 3.20 -9.56 1.58
C ASP A 26 2.52 -10.04 2.88
N LEU A 27 1.61 -11.00 2.75
CA LEU A 27 0.88 -11.63 3.86
C LEU A 27 1.44 -13.02 4.17
N ASP A 28 1.32 -13.46 5.41
CA ASP A 28 1.64 -14.83 5.80
C ASP A 28 0.59 -15.86 5.27
N GLU A 29 0.84 -17.15 5.52
CA GLU A 29 0.00 -18.25 5.03
C GLU A 29 -1.46 -18.19 5.53
N ASP A 30 -1.71 -17.48 6.65
CA ASP A 30 -3.02 -17.28 7.24
C ASP A 30 -3.68 -15.96 6.80
N GLY A 31 -3.02 -15.18 5.95
CA GLY A 31 -3.50 -13.91 5.42
C GLY A 31 -3.31 -12.73 6.37
N PHE A 32 -2.44 -12.84 7.37
CA PHE A 32 -2.09 -11.76 8.28
C PHE A 32 -0.80 -11.08 7.87
N LEU A 33 -0.61 -9.84 8.34
CA LEU A 33 0.66 -9.16 8.19
C LEU A 33 1.74 -9.92 8.98
N PRO A 34 2.87 -10.26 8.36
CA PRO A 34 3.95 -10.94 9.05
C PRO A 34 4.40 -10.08 10.24
N SER A 35 4.34 -10.68 11.43
CA SER A 35 4.68 -9.98 12.66
C SER A 35 6.03 -10.42 13.21
N ASN A 36 6.86 -9.46 13.63
CA ASN A 36 8.04 -9.76 14.42
C ASN A 36 7.67 -9.68 15.90
N ASN A 37 7.56 -10.84 16.56
CA ASN A 37 7.20 -11.00 17.98
C ASN A 37 5.77 -10.57 18.38
N GLY A 38 4.79 -10.62 17.46
CA GLY A 38 3.37 -10.41 17.76
C GLY A 38 2.93 -8.96 17.99
N LYS A 39 3.84 -7.98 17.93
CA LYS A 39 3.55 -6.56 18.23
C LYS A 39 3.81 -5.60 17.07
N CYS A 40 4.62 -6.01 16.10
CA CYS A 40 4.97 -5.19 14.95
C CYS A 40 4.65 -5.97 13.69
N ALA A 41 3.72 -5.47 12.88
CA ALA A 41 3.34 -6.07 11.62
C ALA A 41 3.89 -5.20 10.48
N PHE A 42 4.43 -5.82 9.44
CA PHE A 42 4.94 -5.12 8.26
C PHE A 42 4.19 -5.55 7.01
N ALA A 43 3.96 -4.62 6.09
CA ALA A 43 3.42 -4.89 4.77
C ALA A 43 4.24 -4.14 3.73
N THR A 44 4.52 -4.78 2.61
CA THR A 44 4.98 -4.08 1.41
C THR A 44 3.87 -4.13 0.36
N TYR A 45 3.63 -3.02 -0.31
CA TYR A 45 2.77 -2.96 -1.50
C TYR A 45 3.60 -2.50 -2.69
N GLN A 46 3.70 -3.38 -3.69
CA GLN A 46 4.38 -3.09 -4.95
C GLN A 46 3.32 -2.87 -6.04
N PRO A 47 2.98 -1.61 -6.37
CA PRO A 47 1.97 -1.31 -7.37
C PRO A 47 2.42 -1.72 -8.77
N THR A 48 1.45 -1.97 -9.64
CA THR A 48 1.67 -2.29 -11.05
C THR A 48 0.92 -1.32 -11.96
N ASN A 49 1.46 -1.07 -13.15
CA ASN A 49 0.77 -0.39 -14.24
C ASN A 49 0.67 -1.34 -15.43
N ALA A 50 -0.55 -1.68 -15.83
CA ALA A 50 -0.82 -2.67 -16.89
C ALA A 50 -0.13 -4.03 -16.65
N GLY A 51 0.06 -4.42 -15.38
CA GLY A 51 0.73 -5.67 -15.00
C GLY A 51 2.26 -5.57 -14.88
N GLU A 52 2.86 -4.45 -15.25
CA GLU A 52 4.28 -4.19 -15.06
C GLU A 52 4.52 -3.50 -13.70
N PRO A 53 5.47 -3.97 -12.87
CA PRO A 53 5.81 -3.31 -11.61
C PRO A 53 6.30 -1.87 -11.83
N LEU A 54 5.95 -0.96 -10.91
CA LEU A 54 6.49 0.39 -10.89
C LEU A 54 7.85 0.44 -10.18
N ASP A 55 8.68 1.44 -10.54
CA ASP A 55 9.93 1.78 -9.85
C ASP A 55 9.66 2.55 -8.54
N LEU A 56 8.69 2.08 -7.76
CA LEU A 56 8.39 2.56 -6.42
C LEU A 56 7.65 1.46 -5.65
N TRP A 57 7.77 1.48 -4.33
CA TRP A 57 6.98 0.61 -3.45
C TRP A 57 6.63 1.31 -2.14
N PHE A 58 5.57 0.83 -1.51
CA PHE A 58 5.10 1.34 -0.24
C PHE A 58 5.43 0.35 0.88
N GLU A 59 6.01 0.84 1.97
CA GLU A 59 6.18 0.05 3.20
C GLU A 59 5.21 0.57 4.26
N PHE A 60 4.51 -0.36 4.90
CA PHE A 60 3.61 -0.10 6.02
C PHE A 60 4.16 -0.81 7.25
N ARG A 61 4.32 -0.06 8.35
CA ARG A 61 4.71 -0.64 9.63
C ARG A 61 3.67 -0.33 10.69
N GLY A 62 2.91 -1.35 11.06
CA GLY A 62 1.93 -1.31 12.13
C GLY A 62 2.58 -1.67 13.46
N MET A 63 2.39 -0.84 14.48
CA MET A 63 2.79 -1.12 15.86
C MET A 63 1.58 -0.97 16.77
N GLU A 64 1.18 -2.07 17.41
CA GLU A 64 0.18 -2.05 18.46
C GLU A 64 0.85 -1.69 19.79
N HIS A 65 0.28 -0.71 20.50
CA HIS A 65 0.74 -0.25 21.79
C HIS A 65 0.00 -0.97 22.92
N GLU A 66 0.58 -0.99 24.12
CA GLU A 66 -0.01 -1.69 25.27
C GLU A 66 -1.34 -1.07 25.75
N ASP A 67 -1.62 0.17 25.36
CA ASP A 67 -2.90 0.84 25.60
C ASP A 67 -3.98 0.51 24.56
N GLY A 68 -3.68 -0.37 23.61
CA GLY A 68 -4.56 -0.79 22.52
C GLY A 68 -4.61 0.18 21.34
N THR A 69 -3.77 1.21 21.31
CA THR A 69 -3.66 2.09 20.14
C THR A 69 -2.78 1.47 19.06
N LEU A 70 -3.01 1.85 17.80
CA LEU A 70 -2.24 1.40 16.65
C LEU A 70 -1.52 2.60 16.01
N SER A 71 -0.22 2.50 15.82
CA SER A 71 0.54 3.42 14.97
C SER A 71 0.87 2.75 13.64
N ILE A 72 0.69 3.48 12.54
CA ILE A 72 1.06 3.03 11.21
C ILE A 72 2.07 4.03 10.66
N LEU A 73 3.28 3.57 10.38
CA LEU A 73 4.24 4.30 9.55
C LEU A 73 4.01 3.92 8.09
N PHE A 74 4.00 4.91 7.21
CA PHE A 74 3.86 4.76 5.77
C PHE A 74 5.06 5.40 5.10
N ASP A 75 5.86 4.59 4.42
CA ASP A 75 7.03 5.03 3.68
C ASP A 75 6.82 4.81 2.18
N VAL A 76 7.15 5.82 1.37
CA VAL A 76 7.20 5.73 -0.09
C VAL A 76 8.65 5.59 -0.49
N ASN A 77 8.99 4.51 -1.17
CA ASN A 77 10.35 4.20 -1.61
C ASN A 77 10.45 4.34 -3.13
N LEU A 78 11.60 4.84 -3.59
CA LEU A 78 11.97 5.09 -4.99
C LEU A 78 13.24 4.30 -5.36
#